data_AF-A0A7C5MDG2-F1
#
_entry.id   AF-A0A7C5MDG2-F1
#
_cell.length_a   1.000
_cell.length_b   1.000
_cell.length_c   1.000
_cell.angle_alpha   90.00
_cell.angle_beta   90.00
_cell.angle_gamma   90.00
#
_symmetry.space_group_name_H-M   'P 1'
#
loop_
_entity.id
_entity.type
_entity.pdbx_description
1 polymer ?
#
loop_
_entity_poly.entity_id
_entity_poly.type
_entity_poly.pdbx_seq_one_letter_code
_entity_poly.pdbx_strand_id
1 'polypeptide(L)'
;GSNVYNYSITSTRATNCSVGKTVNEYYTKLGGTSMAAPHVSGVVALLMQEHPDWDPFEIRSALRYTARDLGYPLTYQGFGRVDAYELLINLPAPPPVAIFFDAEKVGNGIVFKGIARSRWFDSYHLYYKFMGSDKPDEFDATEDGWILLYESGTDMKDGTLCTWDISDLEEGWYEVKLVVRDDFGRESEDYIMVHVSRENYIIDIPSSVQEGERFRVSVKNSDDKSVRAIFIMCSPLRIPQIKIGRDVEFRAYRIFSEKTESISVKMWIIIIGSHLQVEKREIVILNN
;
A
#
# COMPACT_ATOMS: atom_id res chain seq x y z
N GLY A 1 29.42 3.84 -1.95
CA GLY A 1 29.74 2.61 -2.70
C GLY A 1 28.47 2.12 -3.34
N SER A 2 28.38 2.09 -4.66
CA SER A 2 27.16 1.69 -5.38
C SER A 2 27.53 1.26 -6.79
N ASN A 3 27.96 0.01 -6.96
CA ASN A 3 28.38 -0.47 -8.28
C ASN A 3 28.15 -1.97 -8.51
N VAL A 4 27.14 -2.60 -7.89
CA VAL A 4 26.99 -4.06 -7.99
C VAL A 4 25.71 -4.54 -8.69
N TYR A 5 24.65 -3.74 -8.86
CA TYR A 5 23.39 -4.26 -9.45
C TYR A 5 22.64 -3.33 -10.42
N ASN A 6 23.35 -2.59 -11.29
CA ASN A 6 22.67 -1.83 -12.36
C ASN A 6 22.41 -2.71 -13.60
N TYR A 7 21.33 -3.49 -13.57
CA TYR A 7 20.79 -4.08 -14.80
C TYR A 7 20.28 -2.95 -15.69
N SER A 8 21.03 -2.66 -16.75
CA SER A 8 20.63 -1.66 -17.74
C SER A 8 19.86 -2.34 -18.87
N ILE A 9 18.75 -1.73 -19.26
CA ILE A 9 17.96 -2.15 -20.41
C ILE A 9 18.50 -1.42 -21.64
N THR A 10 18.75 -2.16 -22.71
CA THR A 10 19.11 -1.59 -24.01
C THR A 10 17.83 -1.30 -24.78
N SER A 11 17.64 -0.07 -25.25
CA SER A 11 16.48 0.32 -26.04
C SER A 11 16.87 1.20 -27.23
N THR A 12 15.97 1.29 -28.21
CA THR A 12 16.14 2.15 -29.39
C THR A 12 16.29 3.60 -28.99
N ARG A 13 17.27 4.28 -29.58
CA ARG A 13 17.64 5.65 -29.28
C ARG A 13 16.96 6.59 -30.28
N ALA A 14 16.13 7.50 -29.77
CA ALA A 14 15.57 8.57 -30.58
C ALA A 14 16.68 9.55 -31.05
N THR A 15 16.49 10.15 -32.23
CA THR A 15 17.36 11.21 -32.73
C THR A 15 17.44 12.34 -31.68
N ASN A 16 18.65 12.72 -31.28
CA ASN A 16 18.95 13.69 -30.20
C ASN A 16 18.70 13.22 -28.76
N CYS A 17 18.53 11.91 -28.49
CA CYS A 17 18.52 11.42 -27.11
C CYS A 17 19.90 11.56 -26.46
N SER A 18 19.95 12.33 -25.36
CA SER A 18 21.15 12.60 -24.54
C SER A 18 21.16 11.81 -23.22
N VAL A 19 20.15 10.96 -22.98
CA VAL A 19 19.99 10.21 -21.73
C VAL A 19 20.53 8.78 -21.90
N GLY A 20 21.24 8.30 -20.88
CA GLY A 20 21.77 6.93 -20.82
C GLY A 20 23.13 6.75 -21.48
N LYS A 21 23.66 5.53 -21.38
CA LYS A 21 24.95 5.15 -22.00
C LYS A 21 24.71 4.71 -23.44
N THR A 22 25.11 5.54 -24.39
CA THR A 22 25.05 5.21 -25.82
C THR A 22 25.76 3.88 -26.12
N VAL A 23 25.08 2.97 -26.80
CA VAL A 23 25.66 1.72 -27.32
C VAL A 23 26.15 1.95 -28.74
N ASN A 24 25.31 2.56 -29.58
CA ASN A 24 25.64 3.01 -30.94
C ASN A 24 24.66 4.12 -31.39
N GLU A 25 24.63 4.45 -32.68
CA GLU A 25 23.74 5.47 -33.24
C GLU A 25 22.26 5.22 -32.94
N TYR A 26 21.83 3.95 -32.92
CA TYR A 26 20.43 3.53 -32.82
C TYR A 26 20.03 3.00 -31.45
N TYR A 27 20.95 2.81 -30.50
CA TYR A 27 20.66 2.16 -29.22
C TYR A 27 21.35 2.85 -28.04
N THR A 28 20.65 2.92 -26.90
CA THR A 28 21.16 3.41 -25.62
C THR A 28 20.84 2.42 -24.49
N LYS A 29 21.68 2.41 -23.46
CA LYS A 29 21.46 1.66 -22.21
C LYS A 29 21.04 2.60 -21.10
N LEU A 30 19.93 2.30 -20.46
CA LEU A 30 19.39 3.04 -19.33
C LEU A 30 19.15 2.09 -18.15
N GLY A 31 19.54 2.53 -16.95
CA GLY A 31 19.20 1.87 -15.70
C GLY A 31 18.15 2.70 -14.95
N GLY A 32 17.28 2.03 -14.20
CA GLY A 32 16.24 2.67 -13.36
C GLY A 32 14.89 1.97 -13.44
N THR A 33 14.04 2.20 -12.42
CA THR A 33 12.68 1.63 -12.32
C THR A 33 11.78 2.04 -13.49
N SER A 34 12.01 3.21 -14.09
CA SER A 34 11.30 3.68 -15.29
C SER A 34 11.44 2.74 -16.48
N MET A 35 12.52 1.95 -16.57
CA MET A 35 12.70 0.96 -17.63
C MET A 35 12.11 -0.41 -17.24
N ALA A 36 11.95 -0.70 -15.95
CA ALA A 36 11.28 -1.91 -15.48
C ALA A 36 9.76 -1.87 -15.71
N ALA A 37 9.12 -0.72 -15.49
CA ALA A 37 7.68 -0.54 -15.69
C ALA A 37 7.18 -1.00 -17.10
N PRO A 38 7.75 -0.54 -18.23
CA PRO A 38 7.32 -0.99 -19.55
C PRO A 38 7.63 -2.47 -19.83
N HIS A 39 8.62 -3.09 -19.16
CA HIS A 39 8.85 -4.53 -19.28
C HIS A 39 7.69 -5.32 -18.67
N VAL A 40 7.27 -4.96 -17.46
CA VAL A 40 6.13 -5.60 -16.80
C VAL A 40 4.85 -5.35 -17.60
N SER A 41 4.62 -4.12 -18.10
CA SER A 41 3.46 -3.84 -18.97
C SER A 41 3.44 -4.71 -20.23
N GLY A 42 4.60 -4.97 -20.85
CA GLY A 42 4.70 -5.86 -22.01
C GLY A 42 4.34 -7.30 -21.70
N VAL A 43 4.79 -7.83 -20.56
CA VAL A 43 4.43 -9.18 -20.10
C VAL A 43 2.92 -9.27 -19.79
N VAL A 44 2.37 -8.26 -19.11
CA VAL A 44 0.93 -8.19 -18.84
C VAL A 44 0.11 -8.15 -20.13
N ALA A 45 0.55 -7.41 -21.14
CA ALA A 45 -0.13 -7.37 -22.44
C ALA A 45 -0.20 -8.76 -23.10
N LEU A 46 0.89 -9.54 -23.03
CA LEU A 46 0.90 -10.92 -23.53
C LEU A 46 -0.04 -11.82 -22.71
N LEU A 47 -0.02 -11.68 -21.38
CA LEU A 47 -0.88 -12.46 -20.50
C LEU A 47 -2.37 -12.15 -20.75
N MET A 48 -2.73 -10.88 -20.96
CA MET A 48 -4.10 -10.48 -21.30
C MET A 48 -4.53 -10.97 -22.69
N GLN A 49 -3.59 -11.14 -23.63
CA GLN A 49 -3.88 -11.71 -24.94
C GLN A 49 -4.17 -13.21 -24.84
N GLU A 50 -3.40 -13.95 -24.03
CA GLU A 50 -3.58 -15.39 -23.83
C GLU A 50 -4.78 -15.72 -22.93
N HIS A 51 -5.01 -14.90 -21.91
CA HIS A 51 -6.06 -15.09 -20.90
C HIS A 51 -6.99 -13.86 -20.80
N PRO A 52 -7.82 -13.61 -21.82
CA PRO A 52 -8.70 -12.44 -21.87
C PRO A 52 -9.81 -12.46 -20.81
N ASP A 53 -10.09 -13.62 -20.20
CA ASP A 53 -11.06 -13.80 -19.14
C ASP A 53 -10.50 -13.54 -17.73
N TRP A 54 -9.18 -13.33 -17.59
CA TRP A 54 -8.57 -13.04 -16.29
C TRP A 54 -8.78 -11.58 -15.91
N ASP A 55 -9.21 -11.37 -14.66
CA ASP A 55 -9.39 -10.02 -14.14
C ASP A 55 -8.06 -9.41 -13.66
N PRO A 56 -8.00 -8.08 -13.43
CA PRO A 56 -6.75 -7.41 -13.03
C PRO A 56 -6.11 -7.95 -11.74
N PHE A 57 -6.89 -8.48 -10.80
CA PHE A 57 -6.36 -9.04 -9.57
C PHE A 57 -5.82 -10.45 -9.79
N GLU A 58 -6.44 -11.24 -10.65
CA GLU A 58 -5.92 -12.55 -11.10
C GLU A 58 -4.59 -12.38 -11.84
N ILE A 59 -4.50 -11.39 -12.75
CA ILE A 59 -3.24 -11.03 -13.44
C ILE A 59 -2.16 -10.61 -12.44
N ARG A 60 -2.50 -9.75 -11.47
CA ARG A 60 -1.56 -9.34 -10.42
C ARG A 60 -1.10 -10.53 -9.59
N SER A 61 -2.01 -11.45 -9.24
CA SER A 61 -1.65 -12.63 -8.47
C SER A 61 -0.75 -13.57 -9.26
N ALA A 62 -1.04 -13.81 -10.54
CA ALA A 62 -0.19 -14.57 -11.45
C ALA A 62 1.24 -14.03 -11.49
N LEU A 63 1.40 -12.71 -11.69
CA LEU A 63 2.71 -12.06 -11.68
C LEU A 63 3.51 -12.30 -10.40
N ARG A 64 2.83 -12.31 -9.24
CA ARG A 64 3.46 -12.55 -7.93
C ARG A 64 3.79 -14.02 -7.72
N TYR A 65 2.85 -14.89 -8.07
CA TYR A 65 2.94 -16.35 -7.88
C TYR A 65 4.10 -16.97 -8.66
N THR A 66 4.36 -16.48 -9.88
CA THR A 66 5.45 -16.97 -10.73
C THR A 66 6.72 -16.11 -10.64
N ALA A 67 6.75 -15.10 -9.77
CA ALA A 67 7.91 -14.26 -9.62
C ALA A 67 9.08 -15.07 -9.08
N ARG A 68 10.26 -14.84 -9.66
CA ARG A 68 11.49 -15.49 -9.22
C ARG A 68 12.12 -14.68 -8.10
N ASP A 69 12.13 -15.26 -6.91
CA ASP A 69 12.87 -14.75 -5.76
C ASP A 69 14.38 -14.63 -6.10
N LEU A 70 14.95 -13.46 -5.81
CA LEU A 70 16.37 -13.14 -6.00
C LEU A 70 17.17 -13.18 -4.69
N GLY A 71 16.56 -13.53 -3.56
CA GLY A 71 17.18 -13.57 -2.24
C GLY A 71 17.37 -12.20 -1.58
N TYR A 72 16.57 -11.20 -1.97
CA TYR A 72 16.55 -9.88 -1.33
C TYR A 72 15.35 -9.75 -0.38
N PRO A 73 15.35 -8.80 0.57
CA PRO A 73 14.16 -8.57 1.40
C PRO A 73 12.96 -8.15 0.54
N LEU A 74 11.74 -8.49 0.99
CA LEU A 74 10.48 -8.18 0.28
C LEU A 74 10.38 -6.67 -0.05
N THR A 75 10.89 -5.79 0.81
CA THR A 75 10.91 -4.34 0.61
C THR A 75 11.75 -3.88 -0.57
N TYR A 76 12.71 -4.68 -1.03
CA TYR A 76 13.61 -4.35 -2.15
C TYR A 76 13.15 -4.96 -3.47
N GLN A 77 12.62 -6.19 -3.45
CA GLN A 77 12.26 -6.92 -4.68
C GLN A 77 10.75 -7.20 -4.84
N GLY A 78 9.93 -6.90 -3.82
CA GLY A 78 8.56 -7.39 -3.75
C GLY A 78 8.55 -8.92 -3.76
N PHE A 79 7.70 -9.50 -4.61
CA PHE A 79 7.61 -10.96 -4.79
C PHE A 79 8.74 -11.53 -5.66
N GLY A 80 9.64 -10.68 -6.16
CA GLY A 80 10.77 -11.08 -6.99
C GLY A 80 10.64 -10.61 -8.43
N ARG A 81 11.48 -11.17 -9.29
CA ARG A 81 11.56 -10.79 -10.71
C ARG A 81 10.50 -11.53 -11.52
N VAL A 82 9.70 -10.79 -12.30
CA VAL A 82 8.73 -11.36 -13.25
C VAL A 82 9.39 -12.40 -14.16
N ASP A 83 8.75 -13.57 -14.27
CA ASP A 83 9.14 -14.64 -15.19
C ASP A 83 8.03 -14.86 -16.23
N ALA A 84 8.24 -14.31 -17.43
CA ALA A 84 7.26 -14.38 -18.50
C ALA A 84 7.07 -15.81 -19.06
N TYR A 85 8.10 -16.66 -18.96
CA TYR A 85 8.01 -18.03 -19.44
C TYR A 85 7.12 -18.86 -18.51
N GLU A 86 7.36 -18.76 -17.19
CA GLU A 86 6.53 -19.44 -16.19
C GLU A 86 5.06 -18.97 -16.29
N LEU A 87 4.83 -17.67 -16.46
CA LEU A 87 3.48 -17.10 -16.62
C LEU A 87 2.71 -17.64 -17.82
N LEU A 88 3.34 -17.71 -18.99
CA LEU A 88 2.64 -18.00 -20.24
C LEU A 88 2.57 -19.51 -20.55
N ILE A 89 3.49 -20.30 -20.00
CA ILE A 89 3.62 -21.72 -20.35
C ILE A 89 3.18 -22.63 -19.21
N ASN A 90 3.52 -22.29 -17.97
CA ASN A 90 3.40 -23.21 -16.83
C ASN A 90 2.24 -22.84 -15.88
N LEU A 91 1.48 -21.79 -16.17
CA LEU A 91 0.35 -21.34 -15.35
C LEU A 91 -0.99 -21.53 -16.11
N PRO A 92 -1.61 -22.72 -16.04
CA PRO A 92 -2.79 -23.04 -16.85
C PRO A 92 -4.08 -22.33 -16.39
N ALA A 93 -4.10 -21.81 -15.16
CA ALA A 93 -5.27 -21.19 -14.55
C ALA A 93 -4.81 -20.15 -13.53
N PRO A 94 -5.62 -19.11 -13.23
CA PRO A 94 -5.17 -18.06 -12.34
C PRO A 94 -4.97 -18.64 -10.93
N PRO A 95 -3.89 -18.25 -10.23
CA PRO A 95 -3.66 -18.66 -8.86
C PRO A 95 -4.65 -17.97 -7.92
N PRO A 96 -4.77 -18.42 -6.65
CA PRO A 96 -5.54 -17.71 -5.65
C PRO A 96 -5.14 -16.23 -5.57
N VAL A 97 -6.06 -15.36 -5.21
CA VAL A 97 -5.85 -13.91 -5.10
C VAL A 97 -5.81 -13.56 -3.61
N ALA A 98 -4.62 -13.22 -3.14
CA ALA A 98 -4.35 -12.69 -1.81
C ALA A 98 -3.90 -11.23 -1.93
N ILE A 99 -4.73 -10.30 -1.43
CA ILE A 99 -4.41 -8.87 -1.49
C ILE A 99 -4.83 -8.17 -0.21
N PHE A 100 -3.90 -7.48 0.44
CA PHE A 100 -4.23 -6.44 1.41
C PHE A 100 -4.45 -5.10 0.69
N PHE A 101 -5.49 -4.38 1.10
CA PHE A 101 -5.72 -2.99 0.68
C PHE A 101 -5.38 -2.01 1.79
N ASP A 102 -5.77 -2.33 3.01
CA ASP A 102 -5.63 -1.42 4.15
C ASP A 102 -5.66 -2.18 5.48
N ALA A 103 -5.09 -1.55 6.51
CA ALA A 103 -5.18 -1.95 7.89
C ALA A 103 -5.51 -0.73 8.74
N GLU A 104 -6.76 -0.64 9.20
CA GLU A 104 -7.28 0.54 9.89
C GLU A 104 -7.44 0.27 11.38
N LYS A 105 -6.85 1.12 12.24
CA LYS A 105 -7.06 1.04 13.69
C LYS A 105 -8.45 1.59 14.04
N VAL A 106 -9.30 0.75 14.62
CA VAL A 106 -10.65 1.10 15.07
C VAL A 106 -10.80 0.71 16.55
N GLY A 107 -10.75 1.70 17.43
CA GLY A 107 -10.72 1.46 18.88
C GLY A 107 -9.49 0.65 19.30
N ASN A 108 -9.72 -0.48 19.97
CA ASN A 108 -8.69 -1.45 20.36
C ASN A 108 -8.50 -2.57 19.33
N GLY A 109 -9.03 -2.42 18.12
CA GLY A 109 -8.85 -3.40 17.06
C GLY A 109 -8.18 -2.83 15.82
N ILE A 110 -7.64 -3.72 14.98
CA ILE A 110 -7.19 -3.41 13.63
C ILE A 110 -8.08 -4.16 12.64
N VAL A 111 -8.71 -3.42 11.73
CA VAL A 111 -9.56 -3.96 10.67
C VAL A 111 -8.73 -4.13 9.42
N PHE A 112 -8.49 -5.37 9.01
CA PHE A 112 -7.81 -5.69 7.76
C PHE A 112 -8.81 -5.74 6.61
N LYS A 113 -8.55 -4.98 5.56
CA LYS A 113 -9.37 -4.95 4.34
C LYS A 113 -8.58 -5.48 3.16
N GLY A 114 -9.24 -6.22 2.28
CA GLY A 114 -8.57 -6.87 1.17
C GLY A 114 -9.45 -7.81 0.35
N ILE A 115 -8.77 -8.62 -0.45
CA ILE A 115 -9.35 -9.68 -1.28
C ILE A 115 -8.68 -10.99 -0.90
N ALA A 116 -9.50 -12.00 -0.67
CA ALA A 116 -9.09 -13.39 -0.47
C ALA A 116 -10.05 -14.30 -1.24
N ARG A 117 -9.73 -14.60 -2.49
CA ARG A 117 -10.60 -15.41 -3.36
C ARG A 117 -9.79 -16.29 -4.31
N SER A 118 -10.43 -17.32 -4.85
CA SER A 118 -9.91 -18.12 -5.96
C SER A 118 -11.09 -18.63 -6.79
N ARG A 119 -10.84 -19.04 -8.03
CA ARG A 119 -11.86 -19.75 -8.84
C ARG A 119 -12.23 -21.11 -8.24
N TRP A 120 -11.31 -21.70 -7.48
CA TRP A 120 -11.49 -22.96 -6.73
C TRP A 120 -11.14 -22.73 -5.27
N PHE A 121 -11.77 -21.75 -4.67
CA PHE A 121 -11.46 -21.31 -3.31
C PHE A 121 -11.67 -22.44 -2.29
N ASP A 122 -10.63 -22.71 -1.50
CA ASP A 122 -10.67 -23.61 -0.36
C ASP A 122 -10.77 -22.80 0.94
N SER A 123 -9.76 -21.97 1.20
CA SER A 123 -9.64 -21.25 2.47
C SER A 123 -8.72 -20.03 2.37
N TYR A 124 -8.86 -19.11 3.32
CA TYR A 124 -7.83 -18.12 3.61
C TYR A 124 -7.51 -18.05 5.09
N HIS A 125 -6.27 -17.72 5.38
CA HIS A 125 -5.72 -17.64 6.73
C HIS A 125 -4.93 -16.34 6.86
N LEU A 126 -5.07 -15.66 8.01
CA LEU A 126 -4.20 -14.56 8.39
C LEU A 126 -3.31 -15.05 9.53
N TYR A 127 -2.04 -14.66 9.46
CA TYR A 127 -1.04 -14.92 10.49
C TYR A 127 -0.40 -13.61 10.90
N TYR A 128 0.10 -13.54 12.12
CA TYR A 128 0.88 -12.40 12.59
C TYR A 128 2.18 -12.84 13.25
N LYS A 129 3.15 -11.92 13.28
CA LYS A 129 4.45 -12.08 13.94
C LYS A 129 4.89 -10.74 14.53
N PHE A 130 5.40 -10.76 15.75
CA PHE A 130 5.96 -9.56 16.39
C PHE A 130 7.38 -9.30 15.88
N MET A 131 7.65 -8.06 15.47
CA MET A 131 8.92 -7.62 14.89
C MET A 131 9.75 -6.75 15.85
N GLY A 132 9.20 -6.39 17.01
CA GLY A 132 9.86 -5.49 17.96
C GLY A 132 9.56 -4.00 17.72
N SER A 133 10.15 -3.14 18.54
CA SER A 133 9.89 -1.69 18.55
C SER A 133 10.74 -0.88 17.55
N ASP A 134 11.93 -1.38 17.19
CA ASP A 134 13.01 -0.50 16.69
C ASP A 134 13.37 -0.66 15.21
N LYS A 135 12.69 -1.51 14.42
CA LYS A 135 13.11 -1.79 13.02
C LYS A 135 11.96 -2.15 12.06
N PRO A 136 11.42 -1.17 11.30
CA PRO A 136 10.45 -1.45 10.23
C PRO A 136 11.11 -1.95 8.92
N ASP A 137 12.44 -1.88 8.81
CA ASP A 137 13.16 -2.16 7.54
C ASP A 137 13.55 -3.63 7.38
N GLU A 138 13.49 -4.41 8.46
CA GLU A 138 13.76 -5.85 8.48
C GLU A 138 12.44 -6.60 8.25
N PHE A 139 11.85 -6.46 7.06
CA PHE A 139 10.92 -7.50 6.56
C PHE A 139 11.75 -8.79 6.56
N ASP A 140 11.40 -9.70 7.48
CA ASP A 140 12.03 -10.99 7.70
C ASP A 140 13.29 -11.04 8.59
N ALA A 141 13.10 -11.54 9.80
CA ALA A 141 14.08 -12.43 10.43
C ALA A 141 13.33 -13.71 10.87
N THR A 142 13.30 -14.70 9.99
CA THR A 142 12.86 -16.10 10.13
C THR A 142 11.40 -16.42 9.75
N GLU A 143 11.23 -17.50 8.97
CA GLU A 143 9.94 -18.14 8.64
C GLU A 143 9.24 -18.77 9.85
N ASP A 144 9.96 -18.95 10.95
CA ASP A 144 9.44 -19.50 12.20
C ASP A 144 8.72 -18.41 13.02
N GLY A 145 7.66 -18.81 13.74
CA GLY A 145 6.99 -17.93 14.71
C GLY A 145 5.72 -17.22 14.22
N TRP A 146 5.17 -17.59 13.07
CA TRP A 146 3.83 -17.15 12.66
C TRP A 146 2.75 -17.72 13.59
N ILE A 147 1.89 -16.84 14.11
CA ILE A 147 0.74 -17.21 14.93
C ILE A 147 -0.53 -17.01 14.10
N LEU A 148 -1.43 -18.00 14.09
CA LEU A 148 -2.72 -17.90 13.40
C LEU A 148 -3.56 -16.80 14.05
N LEU A 149 -3.93 -15.80 13.24
CA LEU A 149 -4.84 -14.71 13.62
C LEU A 149 -6.29 -15.09 13.35
N TYR A 150 -6.55 -15.58 12.14
CA TYR A 150 -7.90 -15.78 11.63
C TYR A 150 -7.90 -16.80 10.49
N GLU A 151 -8.98 -17.55 10.36
CA GLU A 151 -9.22 -18.47 9.25
C GLU A 151 -10.66 -18.34 8.74
N SER A 152 -10.86 -18.58 7.44
CA SER A 152 -12.18 -18.61 6.84
C SER A 152 -12.21 -19.57 5.65
N GLY A 153 -13.26 -20.39 5.60
CA GLY A 153 -13.63 -21.22 4.45
C GLY A 153 -14.62 -20.55 3.49
N THR A 154 -14.86 -19.23 3.62
CA THR A 154 -15.66 -18.43 2.68
C THR A 154 -14.78 -17.37 2.03
N ASP A 155 -14.95 -17.14 0.72
CA ASP A 155 -14.18 -16.16 -0.03
C ASP A 155 -14.54 -14.71 0.35
N MET A 156 -13.58 -13.81 0.20
CA MET A 156 -13.76 -12.36 0.35
C MET A 156 -13.39 -11.68 -0.96
N LYS A 157 -14.39 -11.20 -1.70
CA LYS A 157 -14.17 -10.61 -3.04
C LYS A 157 -13.67 -9.18 -2.98
N ASP A 158 -14.10 -8.43 -1.97
CA ASP A 158 -13.65 -7.07 -1.62
C ASP A 158 -14.31 -6.70 -0.30
N GLY A 159 -13.54 -6.49 0.76
CA GLY A 159 -14.09 -6.09 2.05
C GLY A 159 -13.18 -6.35 3.23
N THR A 160 -13.78 -6.49 4.41
CA THR A 160 -13.08 -6.79 5.66
C THR A 160 -12.71 -8.27 5.72
N LEU A 161 -11.42 -8.58 5.76
CA LEU A 161 -10.89 -9.92 5.94
C LEU A 161 -11.06 -10.38 7.39
N CYS A 162 -10.61 -9.58 8.35
CA CYS A 162 -10.85 -9.82 9.76
C CYS A 162 -10.72 -8.53 10.59
N THR A 163 -11.13 -8.60 11.86
CA THR A 163 -10.83 -7.59 12.86
C THR A 163 -9.99 -8.24 13.95
N TRP A 164 -8.82 -7.69 14.20
CA TRP A 164 -7.88 -8.19 15.20
C TRP A 164 -7.96 -7.36 16.47
N ASP A 165 -8.31 -7.97 17.59
CA ASP A 165 -8.19 -7.33 18.90
C ASP A 165 -6.71 -7.26 19.31
N ILE A 166 -6.22 -6.04 19.55
CA ILE A 166 -4.82 -5.76 19.89
C ILE A 166 -4.63 -5.39 21.37
N SER A 167 -5.66 -5.57 22.22
CA SER A 167 -5.63 -5.15 23.63
C SER A 167 -4.53 -5.84 24.45
N ASP A 168 -4.29 -7.12 24.18
CA ASP A 168 -3.33 -7.96 24.93
C ASP A 168 -1.93 -8.00 24.29
N LEU A 169 -1.73 -7.27 23.20
CA LEU A 169 -0.48 -7.27 22.46
C LEU A 169 0.56 -6.31 23.08
N GLU A 170 1.82 -6.69 22.90
CA GLU A 170 2.97 -5.81 23.17
C GLU A 170 3.00 -4.66 22.17
N GLU A 171 3.50 -3.50 22.58
CA GLU A 171 3.69 -2.37 21.67
C GLU A 171 4.86 -2.63 20.72
N GLY A 172 4.69 -2.25 19.46
CA GLY A 172 5.72 -2.35 18.43
C GLY A 172 5.14 -2.76 17.07
N TRP A 173 6.05 -3.15 16.18
CA TRP A 173 5.69 -3.55 14.82
C TRP A 173 5.27 -5.02 14.78
N TYR A 174 4.23 -5.28 14.02
CA TYR A 174 3.77 -6.61 13.68
C TYR A 174 3.72 -6.76 12.17
N GLU A 175 4.23 -7.88 11.70
CA GLU A 175 4.05 -8.33 10.33
C GLU A 175 2.81 -9.21 10.27
N VAL A 176 1.93 -8.97 9.31
CA VAL A 176 0.71 -9.75 9.10
C VAL A 176 0.73 -10.33 7.69
N LYS A 177 0.56 -11.65 7.62
CA LYS A 177 0.56 -12.43 6.38
C LYS A 177 -0.83 -12.95 6.09
N LEU A 178 -1.33 -12.71 4.88
CA LEU A 178 -2.52 -13.33 4.32
C LEU A 178 -2.08 -14.48 3.41
N VAL A 179 -2.64 -15.65 3.61
CA VAL A 179 -2.45 -16.84 2.75
C VAL A 179 -3.81 -17.27 2.22
N VAL A 180 -3.95 -17.37 0.90
CA VAL A 180 -5.17 -17.86 0.25
C VAL A 180 -4.84 -19.14 -0.49
N ARG A 181 -5.66 -20.17 -0.26
CA ARG A 181 -5.51 -21.52 -0.82
C ARG A 181 -6.62 -21.84 -1.80
N ASP A 182 -6.30 -22.66 -2.78
CA ASP A 182 -7.31 -23.33 -3.61
C ASP A 182 -7.33 -24.83 -3.40
N ASP A 183 -8.38 -25.47 -3.93
CA ASP A 183 -8.60 -26.92 -3.89
C ASP A 183 -7.50 -27.74 -4.60
N PHE A 184 -6.64 -27.08 -5.38
CA PHE A 184 -5.48 -27.71 -6.02
C PHE A 184 -4.21 -27.62 -5.16
N GLY A 185 -4.30 -27.05 -3.96
CA GLY A 185 -3.17 -26.86 -3.04
C GLY A 185 -2.22 -25.74 -3.46
N ARG A 186 -2.62 -24.85 -4.38
CA ARG A 186 -1.84 -23.65 -4.70
C ARG A 186 -2.11 -22.60 -3.64
N GLU A 187 -1.07 -21.87 -3.28
CA GLU A 187 -1.14 -20.81 -2.28
C GLU A 187 -0.70 -19.47 -2.88
N SER A 188 -1.32 -18.38 -2.47
CA SER A 188 -0.84 -17.03 -2.77
C SER A 188 -0.86 -16.20 -1.51
N GLU A 189 0.11 -15.30 -1.40
CA GLU A 189 0.38 -14.58 -0.16
C GLU A 189 0.45 -13.06 -0.36
N ASP A 190 0.02 -12.34 0.66
CA ASP A 190 0.28 -10.91 0.81
C ASP A 190 0.71 -10.56 2.23
N TYR A 191 1.44 -9.46 2.37
CA TYR A 191 2.02 -9.02 3.62
C TYR A 191 1.67 -7.55 3.88
N ILE A 192 1.38 -7.23 5.13
CA ILE A 192 1.20 -5.86 5.59
C ILE A 192 1.84 -5.69 6.95
N MET A 193 2.44 -4.53 7.19
CA MET A 193 2.97 -4.17 8.51
C MET A 193 1.98 -3.28 9.24
N VAL A 194 1.78 -3.56 10.51
CA VAL A 194 0.96 -2.75 11.40
C VAL A 194 1.75 -2.42 12.66
N HIS A 195 1.54 -1.22 13.19
CA HIS A 195 2.15 -0.80 14.44
C HIS A 195 1.10 -0.78 15.55
N VAL A 196 1.34 -1.57 16.60
CA VAL A 196 0.52 -1.56 17.80
C VAL A 196 1.11 -0.53 18.76
N SER A 197 0.33 0.49 19.08
CA SER A 197 0.68 1.51 20.07
C SER A 197 -0.52 1.84 20.94
N ARG A 198 -0.26 1.98 22.25
CA ARG A 198 -1.20 2.46 23.26
C ARG A 198 -1.17 3.99 23.37
N GLU A 199 -0.28 4.66 22.63
CA GLU A 199 -0.37 6.11 22.44
C GLU A 199 -1.64 6.40 21.64
N ASN A 200 -2.65 6.92 22.35
CA ASN A 200 -3.85 7.42 21.74
C ASN A 200 -3.67 8.90 21.41
N TYR A 201 -3.78 9.20 20.12
CA TYR A 201 -3.76 10.57 19.63
C TYR A 201 -5.19 11.04 19.36
N ILE A 202 -5.56 12.16 19.97
CA ILE A 202 -6.82 12.84 19.71
C ILE A 202 -6.56 13.86 18.61
N ILE A 203 -7.15 13.64 17.44
CA ILE A 203 -7.10 14.57 16.33
C ILE A 203 -8.26 15.54 16.48
N ASP A 204 -7.95 16.80 16.77
CA ASP A 204 -8.92 17.88 16.80
C ASP A 204 -9.02 18.52 15.42
N ILE A 205 -10.12 18.23 14.74
CA ILE A 205 -10.43 18.66 13.39
C ILE A 205 -11.96 18.86 13.28
N PRO A 206 -12.43 19.95 12.67
CA PRO A 206 -13.85 20.12 12.40
C PRO A 206 -14.34 19.11 11.35
N SER A 207 -15.53 18.55 11.54
CA SER A 207 -16.19 17.71 10.53
C SER A 207 -16.64 18.49 9.30
N SER A 208 -16.92 19.79 9.47
CA SER A 208 -17.30 20.69 8.38
C SER A 208 -16.86 22.13 8.63
N VAL A 209 -16.55 22.86 7.56
CA VAL A 209 -16.15 24.27 7.59
C VAL A 209 -16.78 25.04 6.43
N GLN A 210 -16.97 26.35 6.59
CA GLN A 210 -17.45 27.20 5.50
C GLN A 210 -16.34 27.51 4.51
N GLU A 211 -16.70 27.71 3.25
CA GLU A 211 -15.72 28.03 2.22
C GLU A 211 -14.94 29.32 2.54
N GLY A 212 -13.61 29.27 2.42
CA GLY A 212 -12.73 30.39 2.76
C GLY A 212 -12.52 30.65 4.26
N GLU A 213 -13.22 29.96 5.15
CA GLU A 213 -13.06 30.01 6.61
C GLU A 213 -11.66 29.54 7.02
N ARG A 214 -11.16 30.10 8.13
CA ARG A 214 -9.95 29.62 8.79
C ARG A 214 -10.32 28.68 9.91
N PHE A 215 -9.72 27.51 9.94
CA PHE A 215 -9.96 26.52 10.98
C PHE A 215 -8.63 25.96 11.48
N ARG A 216 -8.61 25.54 12.74
CA ARG A 216 -7.43 24.93 13.36
C ARG A 216 -7.50 23.43 13.31
N VAL A 217 -6.32 22.83 13.23
CA VAL A 217 -6.13 21.40 13.32
C VAL A 217 -4.99 21.14 14.27
N SER A 218 -5.21 20.27 15.24
CA SER A 218 -4.17 19.85 16.17
C SER A 218 -4.25 18.35 16.45
N VAL A 219 -3.12 17.79 16.87
CA VAL A 219 -3.05 16.41 17.36
C VAL A 219 -2.60 16.49 18.81
N LYS A 220 -3.34 15.87 19.72
CA LYS A 220 -3.00 15.81 21.13
C LYS A 220 -2.70 14.38 21.55
N ASN A 221 -1.74 14.20 22.45
CA ASN A 221 -1.49 12.89 23.07
C ASN A 221 -2.45 12.63 24.25
N SER A 222 -2.29 11.49 24.92
CA SER A 222 -3.06 11.11 26.12
C SER A 222 -2.98 12.11 27.28
N ASP A 223 -1.94 12.94 27.34
CA ASP A 223 -1.75 13.99 28.35
C ASP A 223 -2.35 15.35 27.94
N ASP A 224 -3.17 15.39 26.88
CA ASP A 224 -3.74 16.60 26.26
C ASP A 224 -2.68 17.58 25.71
N LYS A 225 -1.43 17.13 25.51
CA LYS A 225 -0.36 17.96 24.93
C LYS A 225 -0.35 17.87 23.42
N SER A 226 -0.29 19.02 22.74
CA SER A 226 -0.18 19.07 21.29
C SER A 226 1.15 18.51 20.78
N VAL A 227 1.07 17.54 19.87
CA VAL A 227 2.21 16.84 19.25
C VAL A 227 2.45 17.39 17.85
N ARG A 228 3.71 17.38 17.43
CA ARG A 228 4.09 17.88 16.11
C ARG A 228 3.67 16.87 15.05
N ALA A 229 2.93 17.32 14.04
CA ALA A 229 2.50 16.51 12.92
C ALA A 229 2.64 17.27 11.59
N ILE A 230 2.63 16.52 10.49
CA ILE A 230 2.49 17.04 9.12
C ILE A 230 1.03 16.85 8.72
N PHE A 231 0.40 17.94 8.31
CA PHE A 231 -0.99 17.98 7.89
C PHE A 231 -1.04 18.29 6.40
N ILE A 232 -1.70 17.44 5.62
CA ILE A 232 -1.83 17.57 4.17
C ILE A 232 -3.32 17.55 3.82
N MET A 233 -3.87 18.70 3.43
CA MET A 233 -5.23 18.81 2.95
C MET A 233 -5.25 18.74 1.42
N CYS A 234 -5.98 17.77 0.88
CA CYS A 234 -6.07 17.46 -0.54
C CYS A 234 -7.52 17.59 -1.04
N SER A 235 -7.67 18.24 -2.20
CA SER A 235 -8.90 18.28 -2.98
C SER A 235 -8.57 17.97 -4.44
N PRO A 236 -9.43 17.25 -5.18
CA PRO A 236 -9.23 17.05 -6.61
C PRO A 236 -9.00 18.38 -7.33
N LEU A 237 -8.01 18.41 -8.24
CA LEU A 237 -7.67 19.56 -9.09
C LEU A 237 -7.26 20.85 -8.36
N ARG A 238 -6.86 20.75 -7.08
CA ARG A 238 -6.35 21.90 -6.30
C ARG A 238 -4.97 21.59 -5.75
N ILE A 239 -4.16 22.65 -5.59
CA ILE A 239 -2.85 22.52 -4.95
C ILE A 239 -3.07 22.10 -3.49
N PRO A 240 -2.43 21.02 -3.02
CA PRO A 240 -2.55 20.57 -1.65
C PRO A 240 -1.98 21.62 -0.68
N GLN A 241 -2.67 21.84 0.44
CA GLN A 241 -2.14 22.66 1.52
C GLN A 241 -1.38 21.77 2.50
N ILE A 242 -0.09 22.05 2.70
CA ILE A 242 0.78 21.28 3.60
C ILE A 242 1.24 22.18 4.74
N LYS A 243 1.05 21.75 5.98
CA LYS A 243 1.49 22.46 7.19
C LYS A 243 2.16 21.51 8.16
N ILE A 244 3.18 22.00 8.87
CA ILE A 244 3.93 21.22 9.86
C ILE A 244 3.94 22.01 11.17
N GLY A 245 3.44 21.42 12.25
CA GLY A 245 3.31 22.12 13.53
C GLY A 245 2.58 21.30 14.58
N ARG A 246 2.30 21.93 15.73
CA ARG A 246 1.53 21.32 16.83
C ARG A 246 0.05 21.72 16.81
N ASP A 247 -0.19 22.98 16.46
CA ASP A 247 -1.49 23.57 16.18
C ASP A 247 -1.31 24.38 14.90
N VAL A 248 -2.03 24.03 13.84
CA VAL A 248 -1.90 24.65 12.52
C VAL A 248 -3.24 25.17 12.05
N GLU A 249 -3.24 26.41 11.53
CA GLU A 249 -4.43 27.02 10.94
C GLU A 249 -4.46 26.76 9.44
N PHE A 250 -5.52 26.14 8.93
CA PHE A 250 -5.82 25.99 7.51
C PHE A 250 -6.85 27.01 7.05
N ARG A 251 -6.90 27.24 5.74
CA ARG A 251 -7.99 27.99 5.10
C ARG A 251 -8.76 27.05 4.18
N ALA A 252 -10.07 26.94 4.40
CA ALA A 252 -10.95 26.13 3.57
C ALA A 252 -10.88 26.57 2.11
N TYR A 253 -10.87 25.60 1.21
CA TYR A 253 -10.89 25.83 -0.22
C TYR A 253 -12.18 26.56 -0.65
N ARG A 254 -12.07 27.58 -1.50
CA ARG A 254 -13.23 28.30 -2.05
C ARG A 254 -13.99 27.49 -3.08
N ILE A 255 -15.31 27.46 -3.06
CA ILE A 255 -16.12 26.78 -4.05
C ILE A 255 -16.49 27.79 -5.14
N PHE A 256 -15.90 27.66 -6.33
CA PHE A 256 -16.12 28.61 -7.43
C PHE A 256 -17.43 28.38 -8.20
N SER A 257 -18.17 27.30 -7.87
CA SER A 257 -19.38 26.89 -8.56
C SER A 257 -20.59 27.15 -7.67
N GLU A 258 -21.47 28.06 -8.08
CA GLU A 258 -22.75 28.33 -7.38
C GLU A 258 -23.68 27.11 -7.33
N LYS A 259 -23.48 26.11 -8.20
CA LYS A 259 -24.27 24.87 -8.25
C LYS A 259 -23.76 23.79 -7.29
N THR A 260 -22.64 24.01 -6.62
CA THR A 260 -22.01 23.02 -5.75
C THR A 260 -22.26 23.40 -4.30
N GLU A 261 -23.09 22.64 -3.59
CA GLU A 261 -23.44 22.93 -2.19
C GLU A 261 -22.31 22.62 -1.21
N SER A 262 -21.50 21.61 -1.51
CA SER A 262 -20.33 21.26 -0.70
C SER A 262 -19.29 20.47 -1.48
N ILE A 263 -18.07 20.41 -0.96
CA ILE A 263 -17.02 19.52 -1.44
C ILE A 263 -16.44 18.74 -0.26
N SER A 264 -16.21 17.44 -0.46
CA SER A 264 -15.48 16.64 0.50
C SER A 264 -13.98 16.69 0.22
N VAL A 265 -13.19 16.97 1.25
CA VAL A 265 -11.72 17.04 1.16
C VAL A 265 -11.08 16.03 2.09
N LYS A 266 -9.98 15.44 1.64
CA LYS A 266 -9.21 14.44 2.41
C LYS A 266 -8.07 15.15 3.12
N MET A 267 -7.97 14.95 4.42
CA MET A 267 -6.84 15.41 5.21
C MET A 267 -6.02 14.23 5.70
N TRP A 268 -4.74 14.22 5.34
CA TRP A 268 -3.76 13.26 5.83
C TRP A 268 -2.96 13.90 6.95
N ILE A 269 -2.76 13.16 8.03
CA ILE A 269 -2.14 13.62 9.26
C ILE A 269 -1.02 12.63 9.58
N ILE A 270 0.21 13.07 9.44
CA ILE A 270 1.40 12.26 9.73
C ILE A 270 1.93 12.72 11.08
N ILE A 271 1.66 11.95 12.12
CA ILE A 271 2.07 12.24 13.49
C ILE A 271 3.54 11.84 13.64
N ILE A 272 4.39 12.80 14.01
CA ILE A 272 5.82 12.58 14.23
C ILE A 272 6.02 12.41 15.74
N GLY A 273 5.70 11.22 16.24
CA GLY A 273 5.89 10.83 17.64
C GLY A 273 7.16 10.01 17.85
N SER A 274 7.12 9.10 18.82
CA SER A 274 8.07 7.99 18.98
C SER A 274 8.10 7.10 17.72
N HIS A 275 6.95 6.96 17.06
CA HIS A 275 6.78 6.27 15.79
C HIS A 275 5.99 7.13 14.79
N LEU A 276 6.15 6.84 13.49
CA LEU A 276 5.41 7.51 12.42
C LEU A 276 4.02 6.89 12.31
N GLN A 277 2.97 7.67 12.60
CA GLN A 277 1.58 7.27 12.39
C GLN A 277 0.95 8.12 11.30
N VAL A 278 0.15 7.50 10.44
CA VAL A 278 -0.58 8.21 9.38
C VAL A 278 -2.07 8.00 9.58
N GLU A 279 -2.77 9.10 9.79
CA GLU A 279 -4.22 9.14 9.97
C GLU A 279 -4.87 9.89 8.82
N LYS A 280 -6.06 9.44 8.44
CA LYS A 280 -6.84 10.07 7.38
C LYS A 280 -8.19 10.52 7.93
N ARG A 281 -8.54 11.76 7.65
CA ARG A 281 -9.83 12.36 8.02
C ARG A 281 -10.46 13.02 6.81
N GLU A 282 -11.78 13.13 6.85
CA GLU A 282 -12.57 13.78 5.82
C GLU A 282 -13.21 15.03 6.41
N ILE A 283 -13.14 16.14 5.67
CA ILE A 283 -13.77 17.41 6.05
C ILE A 283 -14.73 17.80 4.93
N VAL A 284 -15.94 18.19 5.31
CA VAL A 284 -16.91 18.75 4.37
C VAL A 284 -16.77 20.26 4.32
N ILE A 285 -16.43 20.82 3.16
CA ILE A 285 -16.43 22.27 2.95
C ILE A 285 -17.78 22.65 2.37
N LEU A 286 -18.52 23.48 3.10
CA LEU A 286 -19.84 23.97 2.72
C LEU A 286 -19.70 25.24 1.89
N ASN A 287 -20.55 25.38 0.86
CA ASN A 287 -20.66 26.60 0.10
C ASN A 287 -21.50 27.62 0.87
N ASN A 288 -21.11 28.89 0.82
CA ASN A 288 -21.87 29.99 1.42
C ASN A 288 -22.99 30.46 0.51
#